data_AF-A0A0F9H451-F1
#
_entry.id   AF-A0A0F9H451-F1
#
_cell.length_a   1.000
_cell.length_b   1.000
_cell.length_c   1.000
_cell.angle_alpha   90.00
_cell.angle_beta   90.00
_cell.angle_gamma   90.00
#
_symmetry.space_group_name_H-M   'P 1'
#
loop_
_entity.id
_entity.type
_entity.pdbx_description
1 polymer ?
#
loop_
_entity_poly.entity_id
_entity_poly.type
_entity_poly.pdbx_seq_one_letter_code
_entity_poly.pdbx_strand_id
1 'polypeptide(L)'
;MANPQPTDAHLRVAHSINEAIMTRDFTKRQRKILDLILRLSWGCGQKDAYIPHQRDFSVVGVYEVDIKSELSWLEVSKVITREGSFYWFNKNFDDWEVSRVKPYQPEKLSKLLSLNLNSNSPKLNKMLSKNLTNSKDSTKQIVKFSTPELASPKER
;
A
#
# COMPACT_ATOMS: atom_id res chain seq x y z
N MET A 1 -6.27 -16.88 18.87
CA MET A 1 -5.89 -16.15 17.63
C MET A 1 -6.54 -16.88 16.47
N ALA A 2 -7.25 -16.18 15.59
CA ALA A 2 -7.88 -16.80 14.43
C ALA A 2 -6.79 -17.41 13.52
N ASN A 3 -7.06 -18.57 12.93
CA ASN A 3 -6.18 -19.20 11.96
C ASN A 3 -6.01 -18.24 10.76
N PRO A 4 -4.77 -17.88 10.36
CA PRO A 4 -4.55 -16.93 9.27
C PRO A 4 -4.90 -17.49 7.88
N GLN A 5 -5.16 -18.79 7.77
CA GLN A 5 -5.54 -19.42 6.52
C GLN A 5 -6.94 -18.94 6.08
N PRO A 6 -7.11 -18.46 4.84
CA PRO A 6 -8.41 -17.99 4.38
C PRO A 6 -9.41 -19.15 4.31
N THR A 7 -10.49 -19.05 5.06
CA THR A 7 -11.65 -19.94 4.96
C THR A 7 -12.56 -19.58 3.78
N ASP A 8 -12.56 -18.31 3.38
CA ASP A 8 -13.37 -17.77 2.30
C ASP A 8 -12.58 -17.55 0.99
N ALA A 9 -13.30 -17.25 -0.09
CA ALA A 9 -12.70 -16.85 -1.35
C ALA A 9 -11.81 -15.62 -1.16
N HIS A 10 -10.56 -15.72 -1.62
CA HIS A 10 -9.53 -14.71 -1.38
C HIS A 10 -8.86 -14.28 -2.68
N LEU A 11 -8.36 -13.05 -2.68
CA LEU A 11 -7.62 -12.49 -3.80
C LEU A 11 -6.18 -13.04 -3.81
N ARG A 12 -5.78 -13.71 -4.90
CA ARG A 12 -4.41 -14.20 -5.08
C ARG A 12 -3.60 -13.20 -5.90
N VAL A 13 -2.77 -12.40 -5.22
CA VAL A 13 -1.85 -11.43 -5.86
C VAL A 13 -0.41 -11.86 -5.60
N ALA A 14 0.42 -11.84 -6.63
CA ALA A 14 1.85 -12.07 -6.48
C ALA A 14 2.46 -11.03 -5.53
N HIS A 15 3.37 -11.46 -4.63
CA HIS A 15 3.98 -10.57 -3.66
C HIS A 15 4.75 -9.42 -4.34
N SER A 16 5.40 -9.69 -5.48
CA SER A 16 6.06 -8.68 -6.30
C SER A 16 5.10 -7.56 -6.72
N ILE A 17 3.90 -7.91 -7.20
CA ILE A 17 2.85 -6.93 -7.59
C ILE A 17 2.34 -6.17 -6.37
N ASN A 18 2.14 -6.85 -5.24
CA ASN A 18 1.66 -6.19 -4.02
C ASN A 18 2.69 -5.21 -3.45
N GLU A 19 3.97 -5.60 -3.42
CA GLU A 19 5.08 -4.73 -3.04
C GLU A 19 5.23 -3.55 -4.01
N ALA A 20 5.07 -3.81 -5.29
CA ALA A 20 4.95 -2.81 -6.33
C ALA A 20 3.87 -1.77 -5.96
N ILE A 21 2.65 -2.18 -5.69
CA ILE A 21 1.57 -1.25 -5.30
C ILE A 21 1.90 -0.53 -3.99
N MET A 22 2.47 -1.23 -3.01
CA MET A 22 2.79 -0.68 -1.69
C MET A 22 3.89 0.41 -1.71
N THR A 23 4.80 0.34 -2.67
CA THR A 23 6.02 1.18 -2.70
C THR A 23 5.91 2.38 -3.63
N ARG A 24 4.86 2.44 -4.47
CA ARG A 24 4.54 3.59 -5.31
C ARG A 24 3.67 4.61 -4.59
N ASP A 25 3.77 5.86 -5.03
CA ASP A 25 3.05 7.00 -4.46
C ASP A 25 1.62 7.11 -4.98
N PHE A 26 0.82 6.06 -4.75
CA PHE A 26 -0.61 6.08 -5.06
C PHE A 26 -1.39 6.84 -4.00
N THR A 27 -2.31 7.70 -4.43
CA THR A 27 -3.25 8.32 -3.50
C THR A 27 -4.20 7.26 -2.91
N LYS A 28 -4.81 7.58 -1.76
CA LYS A 28 -5.82 6.69 -1.16
C LYS A 28 -6.99 6.40 -2.11
N ARG A 29 -7.36 7.36 -2.97
CA ARG A 29 -8.42 7.20 -3.97
C ARG A 29 -7.99 6.24 -5.08
N GLN A 30 -6.81 6.44 -5.64
CA GLN A 30 -6.24 5.55 -6.65
C GLN A 30 -6.12 4.11 -6.14
N ARG A 31 -5.68 3.95 -4.89
CA ARG A 31 -5.61 2.63 -4.27
C ARG A 31 -6.97 1.94 -4.20
N LYS A 32 -8.03 2.65 -3.79
CA LYS A 32 -9.41 2.11 -3.77
C LYS A 32 -9.88 1.69 -5.17
N ILE A 33 -9.58 2.49 -6.19
CA ILE A 33 -9.90 2.17 -7.59
C ILE A 33 -9.19 0.87 -8.01
N LEU A 34 -7.88 0.77 -7.74
CA LEU A 34 -7.10 -0.44 -8.06
C LEU A 34 -7.60 -1.66 -7.31
N ASP A 35 -7.90 -1.54 -6.01
CA ASP A 35 -8.42 -2.64 -5.20
C ASP A 35 -9.78 -3.13 -5.74
N LEU A 36 -10.65 -2.22 -6.20
CA LEU A 36 -11.92 -2.59 -6.84
C LEU A 36 -11.70 -3.35 -8.16
N ILE A 37 -10.82 -2.84 -9.03
CA ILE A 37 -10.50 -3.50 -10.31
C ILE A 37 -9.93 -4.89 -10.04
N LEU A 38 -9.00 -5.05 -9.10
CA LEU A 38 -8.42 -6.34 -8.74
C LEU A 38 -9.46 -7.30 -8.16
N ARG A 39 -10.39 -6.80 -7.32
CA ARG A 39 -11.46 -7.60 -6.74
C ARG A 39 -12.43 -8.13 -7.80
N LEU A 40 -12.81 -7.30 -8.77
CA LEU A 40 -13.77 -7.65 -9.83
C LEU A 40 -13.14 -8.44 -10.97
N SER A 41 -11.83 -8.33 -11.18
CA SER A 41 -11.07 -9.13 -12.13
C SER A 41 -10.58 -10.43 -11.50
N TRP A 42 -9.37 -10.42 -10.93
CA TRP A 42 -8.69 -11.61 -10.42
C TRP A 42 -9.42 -12.23 -9.24
N GLY A 43 -10.11 -11.42 -8.43
CA GLY A 43 -10.98 -11.91 -7.36
C GLY A 43 -12.21 -12.68 -7.87
N CYS A 44 -12.58 -12.52 -9.14
CA CYS A 44 -13.63 -13.27 -9.83
C CYS A 44 -13.06 -14.30 -10.82
N GLY A 45 -11.74 -14.51 -10.84
CA GLY A 45 -11.07 -15.42 -11.78
C GLY A 45 -10.97 -14.89 -13.21
N GLN A 46 -11.31 -13.63 -13.47
CA GLN A 46 -11.24 -12.99 -14.79
C GLN A 46 -9.95 -12.18 -14.95
N LYS A 47 -9.57 -11.88 -16.19
CA LYS A 47 -8.35 -11.07 -16.47
C LYS A 47 -8.63 -9.57 -16.35
N ASP A 48 -9.86 -9.19 -16.62
CA ASP A 48 -10.45 -7.85 -16.64
C ASP A 48 -11.60 -7.72 -15.65
N ALA A 49 -11.86 -6.48 -15.26
CA ALA A 49 -13.03 -6.10 -14.49
C ALA A 49 -14.05 -5.48 -15.43
N TYR A 50 -15.28 -5.99 -15.39
CA TYR A 50 -16.42 -5.38 -16.06
C TYR A 50 -17.11 -4.39 -15.11
N ILE A 51 -17.08 -3.11 -15.45
CA ILE A 51 -17.68 -2.02 -14.69
C ILE A 51 -18.50 -1.18 -15.69
N PRO A 52 -19.84 -1.36 -15.73
CA PRO A 52 -20.69 -0.77 -16.74
C PRO A 52 -20.57 0.76 -16.83
N HIS A 53 -20.56 1.44 -15.67
CA HIS A 53 -20.51 2.89 -15.62
C HIS A 53 -19.36 3.38 -14.74
N GLN A 54 -18.71 4.48 -15.13
CA GLN A 54 -17.65 5.09 -14.31
C GLN A 54 -18.12 5.48 -12.91
N ARG A 55 -19.38 5.92 -12.75
CA ARG A 55 -19.96 6.22 -11.44
C ARG A 55 -19.95 5.05 -10.46
N ASP A 56 -19.85 3.81 -10.95
CA ASP A 56 -19.88 2.61 -10.11
C ASP A 56 -18.60 2.48 -9.25
N PHE A 57 -17.52 3.20 -9.58
CA PHE A 57 -16.36 3.35 -8.70
C PHE A 57 -16.70 4.11 -7.39
N SER A 58 -17.86 4.76 -7.30
CA SER A 58 -18.34 5.37 -6.05
C SER A 58 -18.65 4.36 -4.95
N VAL A 59 -18.88 3.08 -5.30
CA VAL A 59 -19.18 2.00 -4.33
C VAL A 59 -18.04 1.80 -3.33
N VAL A 60 -16.80 2.12 -3.70
CA VAL A 60 -15.64 2.09 -2.79
C VAL A 60 -15.36 3.43 -2.10
N GLY A 61 -16.29 4.38 -2.22
CA GLY A 61 -16.23 5.70 -1.60
C GLY A 61 -15.24 6.64 -2.29
N VAL A 62 -15.28 6.69 -3.63
CA VAL A 62 -14.62 7.69 -4.47
C VAL A 62 -15.69 8.62 -5.02
N TYR A 63 -15.52 9.94 -4.85
CA TYR A 63 -16.50 10.91 -5.35
C TYR A 63 -16.52 10.92 -6.88
N GLU A 64 -17.71 11.00 -7.49
CA GLU A 64 -17.89 10.94 -8.95
C GLU A 64 -17.06 11.97 -9.72
N VAL A 65 -16.91 13.16 -9.12
CA VAL A 65 -16.12 14.26 -9.69
C VAL A 65 -14.64 13.88 -9.82
N ASP A 66 -14.12 13.07 -8.90
CA ASP A 66 -12.71 12.64 -8.88
C ASP A 66 -12.48 11.39 -9.74
N ILE A 67 -13.49 10.55 -9.97
CA ILE A 67 -13.31 9.24 -10.65
C ILE A 67 -12.65 9.42 -12.02
N LYS A 68 -13.13 10.38 -12.81
CA LYS A 68 -12.66 10.57 -14.18
C LYS A 68 -11.19 11.00 -14.24
N SER A 69 -10.78 11.93 -13.38
CA SER A 69 -9.39 12.41 -13.33
C SER A 69 -8.45 11.33 -12.82
N GLU A 70 -8.84 10.58 -11.80
CA GLU A 70 -8.04 9.49 -11.24
C GLU A 70 -7.89 8.31 -12.21
N LEU A 71 -8.97 7.92 -12.91
CA LEU A 71 -8.89 6.89 -13.96
C LEU A 71 -7.99 7.31 -15.11
N SER A 72 -8.10 8.57 -15.55
CA SER A 72 -7.23 9.11 -16.60
C SER A 72 -5.77 9.11 -16.18
N TRP A 73 -5.48 9.46 -14.93
CA TRP A 73 -4.11 9.44 -14.40
C TRP A 73 -3.54 8.01 -14.35
N LEU A 74 -4.33 7.03 -13.90
CA LEU A 74 -3.90 5.63 -13.83
C LEU A 74 -3.67 5.01 -15.22
N GLU A 75 -4.46 5.42 -16.21
CA GLU A 75 -4.30 5.02 -17.61
C GLU A 75 -3.04 5.63 -18.22
N VAL A 76 -2.84 6.94 -18.09
CA VAL A 76 -1.62 7.64 -18.56
C VAL A 76 -0.38 7.07 -17.89
N SER A 77 -0.46 6.75 -16.60
CA SER A 77 0.65 6.16 -15.85
C SER A 77 0.87 4.66 -16.14
N LYS A 78 0.16 4.09 -17.13
CA LYS A 78 0.26 2.69 -17.59
C LYS A 78 -0.02 1.64 -16.50
N VAL A 79 -0.76 2.02 -15.46
CA VAL A 79 -1.15 1.11 -14.36
C VAL A 79 -2.38 0.29 -14.74
N ILE A 80 -3.30 0.91 -15.48
CA ILE A 80 -4.50 0.25 -16.00
C ILE A 80 -4.64 0.52 -17.49
N THR A 81 -5.40 -0.34 -18.15
CA THR A 81 -5.92 -0.10 -19.50
C THR A 81 -7.44 -0.20 -19.42
N ARG A 82 -8.16 0.63 -20.18
CA ARG A 82 -9.62 0.58 -20.25
C ARG A 82 -10.09 0.54 -21.70
N GLU A 83 -11.17 -0.18 -21.93
CA GLU A 83 -11.84 -0.26 -23.23
C GLU A 83 -13.35 -0.40 -22.97
N GLY A 84 -14.10 0.66 -23.25
CA GLY A 84 -15.52 0.73 -22.92
C GLY A 84 -15.77 0.51 -21.42
N SER A 85 -16.45 -0.59 -21.09
CA SER A 85 -16.79 -1.00 -19.72
C SER A 85 -15.81 -2.01 -19.11
N PHE A 86 -14.72 -2.35 -19.81
CA PHE A 86 -13.71 -3.30 -19.35
C PHE A 86 -12.44 -2.58 -18.89
N TYR A 87 -11.87 -3.07 -17.78
CA TYR A 87 -10.68 -2.51 -17.14
C TYR A 87 -9.67 -3.62 -16.86
N TRP A 88 -8.45 -3.46 -17.37
CA TRP A 88 -7.34 -4.37 -17.13
C TRP A 88 -6.31 -3.72 -16.22
N PHE A 89 -5.81 -4.50 -15.28
CA PHE A 89 -4.66 -4.12 -14.47
C PHE A 89 -3.37 -4.54 -15.18
N ASN A 90 -2.44 -3.60 -15.38
CA ASN A 90 -1.15 -3.91 -15.97
C ASN A 90 -0.25 -4.64 -14.98
N LYS A 91 -0.03 -5.94 -15.21
CA LYS A 91 0.84 -6.79 -14.39
C LYS A 91 2.32 -6.45 -14.55
N ASN A 92 2.72 -5.89 -15.70
CA ASN A 92 4.09 -5.49 -15.95
C ASN A 92 4.35 -4.15 -15.24
N PHE A 93 4.68 -4.24 -13.96
CA PHE A 93 4.84 -3.06 -13.14
C PHE A 93 6.09 -2.24 -13.47
N ASP A 94 7.02 -2.76 -14.28
CA ASP A 94 8.19 -2.01 -14.74
C ASP A 94 7.79 -0.89 -15.72
N ASP A 95 6.66 -1.04 -16.40
CA ASP A 95 6.13 -0.04 -17.33
C ASP A 95 5.38 1.11 -16.64
N TRP A 96 5.13 1.01 -15.33
CA TRP A 96 4.34 2.00 -14.62
C TRP A 96 5.11 3.31 -14.45
N GLU A 97 4.53 4.40 -14.92
CA GLU A 97 5.09 5.75 -14.80
C GLU A 97 4.69 6.39 -13.46
N VAL A 98 4.82 5.62 -12.38
CA VAL A 98 4.49 6.06 -11.01
C VAL A 98 5.74 6.02 -10.14
N SER A 99 6.11 7.18 -9.62
CA SER A 99 7.24 7.34 -8.73
C SER A 99 7.12 6.47 -7.47
N ARG A 100 8.26 5.94 -7.02
CA ARG A 100 8.35 5.32 -5.70
C ARG A 100 8.29 6.38 -4.61
N VAL A 101 7.73 6.03 -3.45
CA VAL A 101 7.69 6.94 -2.31
C VAL A 101 9.12 7.28 -1.86
N LYS A 102 9.40 8.56 -1.57
CA LYS A 102 10.74 9.06 -1.18
C LYS A 102 11.42 8.25 -0.05
N PRO A 103 10.74 7.83 1.04
CA PRO A 103 11.37 7.06 2.10
C PRO A 103 11.56 5.56 1.76
N TYR A 104 11.27 5.12 0.53
CA TYR A 104 11.40 3.71 0.15
C TYR A 104 12.86 3.26 0.18
N GLN A 105 13.12 2.23 1.00
CA GLN A 105 14.44 1.63 1.17
C GLN A 105 14.35 0.12 0.87
N PRO A 106 14.77 -0.33 -0.33
CA PRO A 106 14.62 -1.73 -0.74
C PRO A 106 15.40 -2.69 0.17
N GLU A 107 16.59 -2.31 0.64
CA GLU A 107 17.40 -3.11 1.55
C GLU A 107 16.73 -3.31 2.93
N LYS A 108 16.04 -2.29 3.42
CA LYS A 108 15.32 -2.38 4.68
C LYS A 108 14.11 -3.32 4.54
N LEU A 109 13.40 -3.26 3.42
CA LEU A 109 12.31 -4.17 3.12
C LEU A 109 12.81 -5.62 3.03
N SER A 110 13.90 -5.88 2.29
CA SER A 110 14.46 -7.24 2.17
C SER A 110 14.96 -7.79 3.51
N LYS A 111 15.54 -6.95 4.36
CA LYS A 111 15.89 -7.30 5.75
C LYS A 111 14.65 -7.65 6.57
N LEU A 112 13.57 -6.87 6.49
CA LEU A 112 12.33 -7.19 7.20
C LEU A 112 11.71 -8.50 6.70
N LEU A 113 11.73 -8.76 5.39
CA LEU A 113 11.26 -10.02 4.83
C LEU A 113 12.08 -11.20 5.35
N SER A 114 13.41 -11.10 5.34
CA SER A 114 14.27 -12.17 5.87
C SER A 114 14.05 -12.41 7.36
N LEU A 115 13.79 -11.37 8.16
CA LEU A 115 13.43 -11.52 9.56
C LEU A 115 12.10 -12.27 9.74
N ASN A 116 11.08 -11.96 8.94
CA ASN A 116 9.77 -12.60 9.03
C ASN A 116 9.82 -14.06 8.57
N LEU A 117 10.58 -14.38 7.51
CA LEU A 117 10.79 -15.76 7.04
C LEU A 117 11.55 -16.60 8.07
N ASN A 118 12.50 -15.98 8.80
CA ASN A 118 13.33 -16.65 9.81
C ASN A 118 12.79 -16.56 11.24
N SER A 119 11.63 -15.90 11.46
CA SER A 119 11.06 -15.65 12.79
C SER A 119 10.61 -16.94 13.50
N ASN A 120 10.37 -18.02 12.74
CA ASN A 120 10.16 -19.37 13.28
C ASN A 120 11.46 -20.09 13.66
N SER A 121 12.63 -19.45 13.53
CA SER A 121 13.90 -20.04 13.97
C SER A 121 14.20 -19.70 15.44
N PRO A 122 14.53 -20.69 16.29
CA PRO A 122 14.86 -20.45 17.70
C PRO A 122 16.07 -19.53 17.92
N LYS A 123 16.92 -19.31 16.90
CA LYS A 123 18.07 -18.41 16.95
C LYS A 123 17.68 -16.93 17.02
N LEU A 124 16.59 -16.52 16.37
CA LEU A 124 16.19 -15.11 16.27
C LEU A 124 15.55 -14.60 17.58
N ASN A 125 14.74 -15.45 18.24
CA ASN A 125 14.18 -15.16 19.56
C ASN A 125 15.28 -14.93 20.63
N LYS A 126 16.41 -15.62 20.51
CA LYS A 126 17.57 -15.45 21.41
C LYS A 126 18.36 -14.16 21.14
N MET A 127 18.33 -13.62 19.92
CA MET A 127 18.96 -12.34 19.57
C MET A 127 18.06 -11.15 19.93
N LEU A 128 16.75 -11.25 19.69
CA LEU A 128 15.77 -10.23 20.07
C LEU A 128 15.72 -10.04 21.60
N SER A 129 15.74 -11.14 22.37
CA SER A 129 15.77 -11.06 23.84
C SER A 129 17.04 -10.41 24.39
N LYS A 130 18.20 -10.66 23.78
CA LYS A 130 19.47 -10.00 24.14
C LYS A 130 19.48 -8.49 23.84
N ASN A 131 18.86 -8.07 22.72
CA ASN A 131 18.80 -6.65 22.36
C ASN A 131 17.81 -5.87 23.25
N LEU A 132 16.75 -6.52 23.73
CA LEU A 132 15.79 -5.93 24.68
C LEU A 132 16.37 -5.79 26.10
N THR A 133 17.27 -6.68 26.52
CA THR A 133 17.96 -6.57 27.82
C THR A 133 19.03 -5.48 27.83
N ASN A 134 19.67 -5.22 26.68
CA ASN A 134 20.72 -4.19 26.57
C ASN A 134 20.16 -2.76 26.42
N SER A 135 18.87 -2.59 26.14
CA SER A 135 18.24 -1.27 25.94
C SER A 135 17.67 -0.66 27.23
N LYS A 136 17.71 -1.35 28.38
CA LYS A 136 17.23 -0.80 29.66
C LYS A 136 18.21 0.19 30.31
N ASP A 137 19.46 0.26 29.84
CA ASP A 137 20.50 1.14 30.43
C ASP A 137 20.64 2.52 29.76
N SER A 138 19.91 2.81 28.69
CA SER A 138 19.96 4.13 28.00
C SER A 138 18.66 4.94 28.12
N THR A 139 17.99 4.86 29.28
CA THR A 139 16.80 5.67 29.59
C THR A 139 17.11 6.88 30.49
N LYS A 140 18.26 7.54 30.26
CA LYS A 140 18.56 8.86 30.82
C LYS A 140 19.17 9.75 29.75
N GLN A 141 18.32 10.33 28.90
CA GLN A 141 18.46 11.66 28.32
C GLN A 141 17.24 11.93 27.42
N ILE A 142 16.14 12.36 28.03
CA ILE A 142 15.09 13.08 27.29
C ILE A 142 15.66 14.47 27.06
N VAL A 143 16.23 14.69 25.88
CA VAL A 143 16.58 16.02 25.39
C VAL A 143 15.26 16.73 25.06
N LYS A 144 14.96 17.75 25.85
CA LYS A 144 13.85 18.69 25.64
C LYS A 144 13.96 19.29 24.24
N PHE A 145 13.03 18.96 23.35
CA PHE A 145 12.77 19.77 22.17
C PHE A 145 11.72 20.82 22.55
N SER A 146 12.17 22.08 22.62
CA SER A 146 11.34 23.26 22.77
C SER A 146 10.46 23.45 21.53
N THR A 147 9.14 23.52 21.75
CA THR A 147 8.15 23.95 20.76
C THR A 147 8.37 25.43 20.42
N PRO A 148 8.47 25.84 19.14
CA PRO A 148 8.39 27.25 18.80
C PRO A 148 6.93 27.72 18.94
N GLU A 149 6.79 28.78 19.73
CA GLU A 149 5.58 29.51 20.09
C GLU A 149 4.92 30.11 18.84
N LEU A 150 3.73 29.62 18.45
CA LEU A 150 2.90 30.28 17.43
C LEU A 150 2.31 31.55 18.02
N ALA A 151 2.67 32.69 17.45
CA ALA A 151 2.16 34.00 17.81
C ALA A 151 0.62 34.08 17.69
N SER A 152 0.01 34.62 18.74
CA SER A 152 -1.41 34.99 18.84
C SER A 152 -1.81 36.02 17.77
N PRO A 153 -3.01 35.91 17.16
CA PRO A 153 -3.58 36.96 16.32
C PRO A 153 -3.99 38.16 17.18
N LYS A 154 -3.38 39.33 16.95
CA LYS A 154 -3.83 40.60 17.52
C LYS A 154 -5.06 41.12 16.78
N GLU A 155 -6.05 41.52 17.55
CA GLU A 155 -7.20 42.34 17.18
C GLU A 155 -6.77 43.63 16.47
N ARG A 156 -7.47 43.97 15.39
CA ARG A 156 -7.86 45.33 14.98
C ARG A 156 -8.95 45.26 13.92
#